data_AF-A0A7X7WKM7-F1
#
_entry.id   AF-A0A7X7WKM7-F1
#
_cell.length_a   1.000
_cell.length_b   1.000
_cell.length_c   1.000
_cell.angle_alpha   90.00
_cell.angle_beta   90.00
_cell.angle_gamma   90.00
#
_symmetry.space_group_name_H-M   'P 1'
#
loop_
_entity.id
_entity.type
_entity.pdbx_description
1 polymer ?
#
loop_
_entity_poly.entity_id
_entity_poly.type
_entity_poly.pdbx_seq_one_letter_code
_entity_poly.pdbx_strand_id
1 'polypeptide(L)'
;MNNRNIVFLITVFIIGILCRFIYAETSMNIILSIELPDSLEIKACENIGDFNADGYDDLLVGVWGPSRPSGACQAAYLYYGGSQFDGIPDLEFKGD
;
A
#
# COMPACT_ATOMS: atom_id res chain seq x y z
N MET A 1 1.14 23.14 43.01
CA MET A 1 1.83 22.89 41.73
C MET A 1 2.77 24.07 41.49
N ASN A 2 4.06 23.86 41.27
CA ASN A 2 5.02 24.97 41.14
C ASN A 2 5.12 25.48 39.69
N ASN A 3 5.66 26.69 39.51
CA ASN A 3 5.73 27.35 38.20
C ASN A 3 6.48 26.52 37.15
N ARG A 4 7.47 25.71 37.57
CA ARG A 4 8.21 24.79 36.68
C ARG A 4 7.32 23.69 36.10
N ASN A 5 6.43 23.11 36.90
CA ASN A 5 5.51 22.08 36.45
C ASN A 5 4.46 22.63 35.48
N ILE A 6 4.02 23.89 35.68
CA ILE A 6 3.07 24.57 34.79
C ILE A 6 3.70 24.84 33.42
N VAL A 7 4.92 25.39 33.38
CA VAL A 7 5.63 25.65 32.12
C VAL A 7 5.87 24.36 31.35
N PHE A 8 6.29 23.29 32.02
CA PHE A 8 6.50 21.99 31.40
C PHE A 8 5.23 21.43 30.73
N LEU A 9 4.09 21.48 31.43
CA LEU A 9 2.81 21.02 30.89
C LEU A 9 2.36 21.83 29.67
N ILE A 10 2.55 23.15 29.68
CA ILE A 10 2.23 24.02 28.55
C ILE A 10 3.11 23.69 27.34
N THR A 11 4.42 23.47 27.54
CA THR A 11 5.33 23.12 26.46
C THR A 11 4.98 21.77 25.82
N VAL A 12 4.68 20.74 26.63
CA VAL A 12 4.25 19.42 26.12
C VAL A 12 2.93 19.54 25.35
N PHE A 13 1.99 20.35 25.84
CA PHE A 13 0.71 20.56 25.17
C PHE A 13 0.88 21.29 23.82
N ILE A 14 1.73 22.32 23.76
CA ILE A 14 2.05 23.03 22.52
C ILE A 14 2.76 22.12 21.52
N ILE A 15 3.75 21.33 21.95
CA ILE A 15 4.42 20.36 21.09
C ILE A 15 3.43 19.31 20.59
N GLY A 16 2.52 18.82 21.45
CA GLY A 16 1.47 17.88 21.04
C GLY A 16 0.49 18.46 20.02
N ILE A 17 0.16 19.75 20.10
CA ILE A 17 -0.66 20.44 19.09
C ILE A 17 0.13 20.62 17.78
N LEU A 18 1.40 21.02 17.87
CA LEU A 18 2.26 21.22 16.69
C LEU A 18 2.59 19.89 15.98
N CYS A 19 2.79 18.80 16.73
CA CYS A 19 3.01 17.46 16.17
C CYS A 19 1.74 16.86 15.54
N ARG A 20 0.53 17.33 15.88
CA ARG A 20 -0.71 16.90 15.21
C ARG A 20 -0.89 17.47 13.80
N PHE A 21 -0.03 18.40 13.38
CA PHE A 21 0.02 18.92 12.02
C PHE A 21 0.87 18.07 11.06
N ILE A 22 1.28 16.86 11.45
CA ILE A 22 1.97 15.93 10.56
C ILE A 22 0.92 15.31 9.59
N TYR A 23 0.62 16.10 8.56
CA TYR A 23 0.22 15.81 7.19
C TYR A 23 -0.73 14.63 6.94
N ALA A 24 -2.04 14.93 6.91
CA ALA A 24 -2.90 14.27 5.93
C ALA A 24 -2.73 15.00 4.59
N GLU A 25 -2.48 14.25 3.51
CA GLU A 25 -2.51 14.77 2.14
C GLU A 25 -3.85 15.52 1.91
N THR A 26 -3.79 16.75 1.39
CA THR A 26 -4.98 17.57 1.14
C THR A 26 -5.73 17.15 -0.12
N SER A 27 -5.12 16.27 -0.92
CA SER A 27 -5.68 15.70 -2.14
C SER A 27 -5.38 14.22 -2.24
N MET A 28 -6.34 13.44 -2.72
CA MET A 28 -6.09 12.06 -3.12
C MET A 28 -5.21 12.06 -4.37
N ASN A 29 -4.11 11.33 -4.33
CA ASN A 29 -3.22 11.15 -5.48
C ASN A 29 -3.24 9.68 -5.90
N ILE A 30 -3.33 9.43 -7.20
CA ILE A 30 -3.22 8.09 -7.75
C ILE A 30 -1.71 7.79 -7.82
N ILE A 31 -1.27 6.82 -7.02
CA ILE A 31 0.13 6.40 -6.95
C ILE A 31 0.40 5.27 -7.95
N LEU A 32 -0.63 4.47 -8.27
CA LEU A 32 -0.54 3.32 -9.16
C LEU A 32 -1.83 3.15 -9.96
N SER A 33 -1.68 2.76 -11.23
CA SER A 33 -2.77 2.23 -12.06
C SER A 33 -2.35 0.89 -12.64
N ILE A 34 -3.15 -0.15 -12.42
CA ILE A 34 -2.98 -1.47 -13.04
C ILE A 34 -4.14 -1.66 -14.03
N GLU A 35 -3.82 -1.94 -15.28
CA GLU A 35 -4.79 -2.23 -16.34
C GLU A 35 -4.71 -3.70 -16.74
N LEU A 36 -5.87 -4.35 -16.83
CA LEU A 36 -6.00 -5.73 -17.29
C LEU A 36 -6.87 -5.79 -18.55
N PRO A 37 -6.72 -6.83 -19.39
CA PRO A 37 -7.68 -7.11 -20.45
C PRO A 37 -9.10 -7.28 -19.89
N ASP A 38 -10.13 -6.83 -20.61
CA ASP A 38 -11.55 -6.86 -20.18
C ASP A 38 -12.06 -8.24 -19.72
N SER A 39 -11.43 -9.32 -20.17
CA SER A 39 -11.77 -10.68 -19.76
C SER A 39 -11.24 -11.07 -18.38
N LEU A 40 -10.42 -10.23 -17.75
CA LEU A 40 -9.77 -10.50 -16.48
C LEU A 40 -10.18 -9.47 -15.44
N GLU A 41 -10.36 -9.92 -14.21
CA GLU A 41 -10.79 -9.10 -13.09
C GLU A 41 -9.81 -9.24 -11.92
N ILE A 42 -9.38 -8.11 -11.35
CA ILE A 42 -8.71 -8.09 -10.04
C ILE A 42 -9.75 -8.43 -8.99
N LYS A 43 -9.54 -9.48 -8.20
CA LYS A 43 -10.43 -9.83 -7.07
C LYS A 43 -9.77 -9.68 -5.71
N ALA A 44 -8.44 -9.67 -5.65
CA ALA A 44 -7.70 -9.56 -4.41
C ALA A 44 -6.42 -8.75 -4.63
N CYS A 45 -6.08 -7.92 -3.65
CA CYS A 45 -4.79 -7.28 -3.54
C CYS A 45 -4.36 -7.32 -2.07
N GLU A 46 -3.09 -7.63 -1.83
CA GLU A 46 -2.52 -7.74 -0.49
C GLU A 46 -1.13 -7.11 -0.49
N ASN A 47 -0.83 -6.32 0.53
CA ASN A 47 0.55 -5.95 0.86
C ASN A 47 1.18 -7.16 1.55
N ILE A 48 2.28 -7.68 1.00
CA ILE A 48 2.94 -8.89 1.51
C ILE A 48 4.23 -8.58 2.29
N GLY A 49 4.46 -7.30 2.60
CA GLY A 49 5.73 -6.78 3.09
C GLY A 49 6.80 -6.75 2.01
N ASP A 50 8.04 -6.52 2.42
CA ASP A 50 9.22 -6.49 1.57
C ASP A 50 9.70 -7.93 1.24
N PHE A 51 9.22 -8.48 0.13
CA PHE A 51 9.50 -9.85 -0.30
C PHE A 51 10.90 -9.99 -0.90
N ASN A 52 11.45 -8.94 -1.51
CA ASN A 52 12.76 -8.95 -2.16
C ASN A 52 13.91 -8.37 -1.30
N ALA A 53 13.60 -7.88 -0.09
CA ALA A 53 14.51 -7.27 0.88
C ALA A 53 15.16 -5.95 0.43
N ASP A 54 14.44 -5.11 -0.32
CA ASP A 54 14.93 -3.82 -0.82
C ASP A 54 14.57 -2.61 0.05
N GLY A 55 13.77 -2.82 1.10
CA GLY A 55 13.32 -1.81 2.04
C GLY A 55 11.96 -1.18 1.71
N TYR A 56 11.26 -1.65 0.68
CA TYR A 56 9.91 -1.22 0.32
C TYR A 56 8.91 -2.38 0.41
N ASP A 57 7.68 -2.09 0.82
CA ASP A 57 6.64 -3.12 0.84
C ASP A 57 6.17 -3.44 -0.59
N ASP A 58 5.97 -4.72 -0.87
CA ASP A 58 5.53 -5.24 -2.16
C ASP A 58 4.03 -5.52 -2.20
N LEU A 59 3.48 -5.56 -3.42
CA LEU A 59 2.06 -5.76 -3.68
C LEU A 59 1.81 -7.06 -4.46
N LEU A 60 1.00 -7.95 -3.89
CA LEU A 60 0.50 -9.13 -4.58
C LEU A 60 -0.94 -8.90 -5.04
N VAL A 61 -1.19 -9.10 -6.34
CA VAL A 61 -2.51 -8.92 -6.96
C VAL A 61 -2.97 -10.22 -7.57
N GLY A 62 -4.13 -10.71 -7.12
CA GLY A 62 -4.77 -11.87 -7.71
C GLY A 62 -5.75 -11.47 -8.82
N VAL A 63 -5.72 -12.22 -9.92
CA VAL A 63 -6.54 -12.01 -11.11
C VAL A 63 -7.32 -13.26 -11.44
N TRP A 64 -8.59 -13.07 -11.79
CA TRP A 64 -9.53 -14.12 -12.14
C TRP A 64 -10.05 -13.90 -13.56
N GLY A 65 -10.38 -15.00 -14.24
CA GLY A 65 -10.90 -14.98 -15.60
C GLY A 65 -12.00 -16.03 -15.79
N PRO A 66 -12.80 -15.90 -16.87
CA PRO A 66 -13.93 -16.79 -17.16
C PRO A 66 -13.49 -18.22 -17.47
N SER A 67 -12.21 -18.43 -17.80
CA SER A 67 -11.68 -19.72 -18.23
C SER A 67 -11.49 -20.73 -17.08
N ARG A 68 -11.58 -20.32 -15.81
CA ARG A 68 -11.45 -21.22 -14.65
C ARG A 68 -12.81 -21.52 -14.00
N PRO A 69 -13.37 -22.73 -14.21
CA PRO A 69 -14.74 -23.07 -13.81
C PRO A 69 -15.01 -23.16 -12.29
N SER A 70 -13.97 -23.02 -11.45
CA SER A 70 -14.07 -23.17 -9.99
C SER A 70 -13.86 -21.89 -9.18
N GLY A 71 -13.79 -20.71 -9.83
CA GLY A 71 -13.43 -19.47 -9.13
C GLY A 71 -11.99 -19.48 -8.61
N ALA A 72 -11.14 -20.35 -9.16
CA ALA A 72 -9.72 -20.37 -8.89
C ALA A 72 -9.04 -19.15 -9.53
N CYS A 73 -8.00 -18.65 -8.84
CA CYS A 73 -7.13 -17.61 -9.35
C CYS A 73 -6.57 -18.02 -10.72
N GLN A 74 -6.71 -17.14 -11.72
CA GLN A 74 -6.16 -17.31 -13.06
C GLN A 74 -4.65 -17.08 -13.04
N ALA A 75 -4.25 -15.97 -12.44
CA ALA A 75 -2.87 -15.60 -12.24
C ALA A 75 -2.75 -14.69 -11.02
N ALA A 76 -1.63 -14.75 -10.32
CA ALA A 76 -1.22 -13.73 -9.38
C ALA A 76 -0.02 -12.97 -9.95
N TYR A 77 0.00 -11.67 -9.76
CA TYR A 77 1.07 -10.79 -10.18
C TYR A 77 1.70 -10.16 -8.94
N LEU A 78 3.02 -10.23 -8.84
CA LEU A 78 3.78 -9.53 -7.80
C LEU A 78 4.39 -8.27 -8.42
N TYR A 79 4.23 -7.15 -7.72
CA TYR A 79 4.83 -5.87 -8.05
C TYR A 79 5.75 -5.51 -6.90
N TYR A 80 7.03 -5.34 -7.19
CA TYR A 80 7.99 -4.85 -6.22
C TYR A 80 7.72 -3.39 -5.90
N GLY A 81 7.75 -3.05 -4.61
CA GLY A 81 7.69 -1.69 -4.14
C GLY A 81 8.92 -0.90 -4.58
N GLY A 82 8.91 0.40 -4.31
CA GLY A 82 10.08 1.21 -4.59
C GLY A 82 9.83 2.70 -4.58
N SER A 83 10.92 3.46 -4.68
CA SER A 83 10.85 4.91 -4.92
C SER A 83 10.17 5.27 -6.24
N GLN A 84 10.19 4.35 -7.22
CA GLN A 84 9.46 4.43 -8.47
C GLN A 84 8.64 3.14 -8.60
N PHE A 85 7.42 3.18 -8.06
CA PHE A 85 6.49 2.07 -8.18
C PHE A 85 5.70 2.19 -9.49
N ASP A 86 5.54 1.09 -10.22
CA ASP A 86 4.84 1.06 -11.50
C ASP A 86 3.83 -0.10 -11.60
N GLY A 87 3.03 -0.08 -12.67
CA GLY A 87 1.98 -1.06 -12.93
C GLY A 87 2.43 -2.24 -13.79
N ILE A 88 3.73 -2.49 -13.92
CA ILE A 88 4.28 -3.61 -14.67
C ILE A 88 4.65 -4.71 -13.66
N PRO A 89 4.10 -5.92 -13.77
CA PRO A 89 4.38 -6.97 -12.80
C PRO A 89 5.81 -7.51 -12.95
N ASP A 90 6.51 -7.65 -11.83
CA ASP A 90 7.86 -8.22 -11.77
C ASP A 90 7.83 -9.75 -11.85
N LEU A 91 6.85 -10.38 -11.20
CA LEU A 91 6.63 -11.84 -11.28
C LEU A 91 5.17 -12.15 -11.62
N GLU A 92 5.00 -13.19 -12.43
CA GLU A 92 3.70 -13.75 -12.79
C GLU A 92 3.62 -15.21 -12.33
N PHE A 93 2.60 -15.51 -11.53
CA PHE A 93 2.26 -16.85 -11.08
C PHE A 93 0.98 -17.29 -11.78
N LYS A 94 1.09 -18.16 -12.77
CA LYS A 94 -0.10 -18.74 -13.42
C LYS A 94 -0.67 -19.83 -12.52
N GLY A 95 -1.97 -19.78 -12.28
CA GLY A 95 -2.65 -20.94 -11.74
C GLY A 95 -2.57 -22.07 -12.76
N ASP A 96 -2.33 -23.31 -12.32
CA ASP A 96 -2.49 -24.53 -13.12
C ASP A 96 -3.95 -24.99 -13.10
#